data_AF-A0A1E3PMX6-F1
#
_entry.id   AF-A0A1E3PMX6-F1
#
_cell.length_a   1.000
_cell.length_b   1.000
_cell.length_c   1.000
_cell.angle_alpha   90.00
_cell.angle_beta   90.00
_cell.angle_gamma   90.00
#
_symmetry.space_group_name_H-M   'P 1'
#
loop_
_entity.id
_entity.type
_entity.pdbx_description
1 polymer ?
#
loop_
_entity_poly.entity_id
_entity_poly.type
_entity_poly.pdbx_seq_one_letter_code
_entity_poly.pdbx_strand_id
1 'polypeptide(L)'
;MNDAVRLVQRMGKDWLHEGRRPAGVAAACLYLAARMNNFRRSKAEIVFFAKIAEETLQRRLDEFKNTTAGKLSVQDFRGTNIESEADPPSFTKHRAAEEKMYEELEALEDAKRAGQPEPTNKLLDEDVQTLIDEVTRGETDIEKSLNESVPREIISSTNISPTGTNGNSSPMSSSSTTKSIVDSILRRHLHPEVPVIQWATPPSQVNDHPEDLSDVDDDEIDSFVLNPEEVEIKSRVWMTLNRDYILEQERKRLKMEAEIANGTYKAPRKRRRHKPKDSSSEGLPKDASESTKAMLQQRTFSKKINYAAIDNLFKKES
;
A
#
# COMPACT_ATOMS: atom_id res chain seq x y z
N MET A 1 32.08 -18.48 29.92
CA MET A 1 31.88 -18.47 28.45
C MET A 1 31.13 -19.70 27.96
N ASN A 2 31.44 -20.90 28.48
CA ASN A 2 30.82 -22.17 28.09
C ASN A 2 29.28 -22.20 28.20
N ASP A 3 28.69 -21.58 29.24
CA ASP A 3 27.22 -21.49 29.38
C ASP A 3 26.55 -20.79 28.20
N ALA A 4 27.15 -19.71 27.69
CA ALA A 4 26.61 -18.95 26.56
C ALA A 4 26.64 -19.77 25.27
N VAL A 5 27.74 -20.51 25.03
CA VAL A 5 27.86 -21.40 23.87
C VAL A 5 26.83 -22.53 23.93
N ARG A 6 26.63 -23.13 25.11
CA ARG A 6 25.62 -24.17 25.32
C ARG A 6 24.20 -23.66 25.07
N LEU A 7 23.90 -22.43 25.51
CA LEU A 7 22.63 -21.77 25.23
C LEU A 7 22.41 -21.53 23.74
N VAL A 8 23.44 -21.06 23.02
CA VAL A 8 23.34 -20.85 21.56
C VAL A 8 23.07 -22.17 20.84
N GLN A 9 23.80 -23.23 21.19
CA GLN A 9 23.57 -24.57 20.63
C GLN A 9 22.16 -25.08 20.92
N ARG A 10 21.66 -24.83 22.14
CA ARG A 10 20.30 -25.23 22.51
C ARG A 10 19.23 -24.45 21.74
N MET A 11 19.35 -23.12 21.66
CA MET A 11 18.47 -22.28 20.82
C MET A 11 18.56 -22.66 19.34
N GLY A 12 19.70 -23.21 18.92
CA GLY A 12 19.92 -23.85 17.63
C GLY A 12 18.97 -25.02 17.40
N LYS A 13 19.01 -26.00 18.31
CA LYS A 13 18.15 -27.20 18.29
C LYS A 13 16.66 -26.88 18.47
N ASP A 14 16.34 -25.82 19.21
CA ASP A 14 14.96 -25.35 19.42
C ASP A 14 14.43 -24.47 18.27
N TRP A 15 15.11 -24.44 17.10
CA TRP A 15 14.70 -23.65 15.93
C TRP A 15 14.45 -22.15 16.18
N LEU A 16 15.04 -21.59 17.23
CA LEU A 16 14.79 -20.21 17.65
C LEU A 16 15.54 -19.16 16.83
N HIS A 17 16.53 -19.60 16.02
CA HIS A 17 17.45 -18.72 15.28
C HIS A 17 17.25 -18.74 13.76
N GLU A 18 16.55 -19.74 13.22
CA GLU A 18 16.37 -19.89 11.77
C GLU A 18 15.60 -18.70 11.19
N GLY A 19 16.06 -18.17 10.05
CA GLY A 19 15.48 -16.98 9.42
C GLY A 19 15.52 -15.69 10.25
N ARG A 20 16.35 -15.61 11.30
CA ARG A 20 16.38 -14.50 12.28
C ARG A 20 17.76 -13.86 12.40
N ARG A 21 17.80 -12.61 12.89
CA ARG A 21 19.06 -11.87 13.09
C ARG A 21 19.93 -12.57 14.16
N PRO A 22 21.15 -13.03 13.84
CA PRO A 22 22.00 -13.79 14.77
C PRO A 22 22.46 -12.95 15.97
N ALA A 23 22.67 -11.64 15.78
CA ALA A 23 23.05 -10.72 16.87
C ALA A 23 22.03 -10.71 18.03
N GLY A 24 20.73 -10.83 17.73
CA GLY A 24 19.67 -10.86 18.74
C GLY A 24 19.70 -12.13 19.59
N VAL A 25 19.93 -13.29 18.95
CA VAL A 25 20.02 -14.58 19.63
C VAL A 25 21.29 -14.64 20.50
N ALA A 26 22.42 -14.17 19.96
CA ALA A 26 23.67 -14.08 20.71
C ALA A 26 23.56 -13.16 21.93
N ALA A 27 22.89 -12.00 21.79
CA ALA A 27 22.64 -11.08 22.88
C ALA A 27 21.76 -11.68 23.99
N ALA A 28 20.72 -12.42 23.61
CA ALA A 28 19.86 -13.13 24.57
C ALA A 28 20.64 -14.22 25.32
N CYS A 29 21.47 -14.99 24.62
CA CYS A 29 22.34 -16.01 25.24
C CYS A 29 23.35 -15.37 26.20
N LEU A 30 23.96 -14.25 25.83
CA LEU A 30 24.90 -13.53 26.68
C LEU A 30 24.21 -12.98 27.94
N TYR A 31 23.02 -12.41 27.79
CA TYR A 31 22.22 -11.93 28.92
C TYR A 31 21.87 -13.07 29.90
N LEU A 32 21.42 -14.20 29.38
CA LEU A 32 21.02 -15.34 30.20
C LEU A 32 22.23 -16.00 30.88
N ALA A 33 23.33 -16.18 30.16
CA ALA A 33 24.58 -16.70 30.73
C ALA A 33 25.15 -15.79 31.83
N ALA A 34 25.05 -14.47 31.67
CA ALA A 34 25.43 -13.52 32.71
C ALA A 34 24.55 -13.73 33.96
N ARG A 35 23.25 -13.90 33.78
CA ARG A 35 22.29 -14.14 34.86
C ARG A 35 22.53 -15.48 35.59
N MET A 36 22.87 -16.54 34.86
CA MET A 36 23.22 -17.87 35.41
C MET A 36 24.49 -17.84 36.27
N ASN A 37 25.40 -16.91 35.99
CA ASN A 37 26.66 -16.73 36.71
C ASN A 37 26.58 -15.60 37.76
N ASN A 38 25.36 -15.22 38.17
CA ASN A 38 25.09 -14.16 39.14
C ASN A 38 25.66 -12.78 38.76
N PHE A 39 25.97 -12.57 37.47
CA PHE A 39 26.47 -11.31 36.94
C PHE A 39 25.33 -10.55 36.30
N ARG A 40 24.73 -9.61 37.06
CA ARG A 40 23.58 -8.86 36.58
C ARG A 40 24.03 -7.71 35.67
N ARG A 41 23.54 -7.72 34.44
CA ARG A 41 23.71 -6.65 33.45
C ARG A 41 22.35 -6.07 33.07
N SER A 42 22.31 -4.80 32.69
CA SER A 42 21.06 -4.19 32.22
C SER A 42 20.78 -4.59 30.77
N LYS A 43 19.51 -4.66 30.38
CA LYS A 43 19.14 -4.93 28.99
C LYS A 43 19.67 -3.84 28.06
N ALA A 44 19.60 -2.59 28.50
CA ALA A 44 20.14 -1.42 27.79
C ALA A 44 21.64 -1.54 27.48
N GLU A 45 22.44 -2.03 28.43
CA GLU A 45 23.87 -2.24 28.21
C GLU A 45 24.14 -3.29 27.12
N ILE A 46 23.43 -4.41 27.15
CA ILE A 46 23.61 -5.46 26.13
C ILE A 46 23.12 -4.99 24.76
N VAL A 47 21.98 -4.31 24.72
CA VAL A 47 21.42 -3.68 23.52
C VAL A 47 22.42 -2.70 22.90
N PHE A 48 23.08 -1.89 23.71
CA PHE A 48 24.08 -0.94 23.26
C PHE A 48 25.27 -1.62 22.53
N PHE A 49 25.72 -2.78 23.00
CA PHE A 49 26.79 -3.55 22.34
C PHE A 49 26.29 -4.34 21.13
N ALA A 50 25.15 -5.03 21.27
CA ALA A 50 24.61 -5.90 20.23
C ALA A 50 23.92 -5.17 19.07
N LYS A 51 23.69 -3.85 19.19
CA LYS A 51 23.04 -3.00 18.17
C LYS A 51 21.67 -3.53 17.74
N ILE A 52 20.85 -3.91 18.71
CA ILE A 52 19.46 -4.38 18.52
C ILE A 52 18.52 -3.51 19.35
N ALA A 53 17.21 -3.54 19.07
CA ALA A 53 16.24 -2.88 19.94
C ALA A 53 16.01 -3.68 21.24
N GLU A 54 15.68 -3.00 22.34
CA GLU A 54 15.42 -3.65 23.62
C GLU A 54 14.22 -4.62 23.55
N GLU A 55 13.16 -4.23 22.85
CA GLU A 55 12.01 -5.11 22.62
C GLU A 55 12.42 -6.38 21.85
N THR A 56 13.39 -6.28 20.94
CA THR A 56 13.90 -7.46 20.22
C THR A 56 14.58 -8.43 21.18
N LEU A 57 15.42 -7.94 22.09
CA LEU A 57 16.05 -8.77 23.13
C LEU A 57 14.99 -9.43 24.02
N GLN A 58 13.97 -8.67 24.43
CA GLN A 58 12.88 -9.17 25.26
C GLN A 58 12.11 -10.30 24.56
N ARG A 59 11.71 -10.11 23.30
CA ARG A 59 11.04 -11.16 22.51
C ARG A 59 11.86 -12.46 22.45
N ARG A 60 13.18 -12.38 22.26
CA ARG A 60 14.05 -13.58 22.25
C ARG A 60 14.06 -14.31 23.60
N LEU A 61 14.04 -13.56 24.71
CA LEU A 61 14.00 -14.14 26.05
C LEU A 61 12.65 -14.83 26.33
N ASP A 62 11.55 -14.21 25.88
CA ASP A 62 10.20 -14.78 26.04
C ASP A 62 9.99 -16.04 25.18
N GLU A 63 10.52 -16.03 23.95
CA GLU A 63 10.54 -17.23 23.10
C GLU A 63 11.30 -18.39 23.76
N PHE A 64 12.49 -18.13 24.32
CA PHE A 64 13.25 -19.15 25.05
C PHE A 64 12.54 -19.62 26.33
N LYS A 65 11.87 -18.71 27.05
CA LYS A 65 11.11 -19.04 28.27
C LYS A 65 10.02 -20.08 28.02
N ASN A 66 9.42 -20.08 26.83
CA ASN A 66 8.34 -21.00 26.47
C ASN A 66 8.85 -22.39 26.05
N THR A 67 10.15 -22.55 25.81
CA THR A 67 10.76 -23.86 25.49
C THR A 67 10.88 -24.75 26.73
N THR A 68 11.15 -26.04 26.53
CA THR A 68 11.42 -27.00 27.61
C THR A 68 12.68 -26.63 28.40
N ALA A 69 13.74 -26.20 27.70
CA ALA A 69 14.99 -25.75 28.32
C ALA A 69 14.82 -24.49 29.18
N GLY A 70 13.92 -23.58 28.81
CA GLY A 70 13.62 -22.37 29.57
C GLY A 70 12.93 -22.61 30.93
N LYS A 71 12.31 -23.78 31.12
CA LYS A 71 11.61 -24.17 32.36
C LYS A 71 12.52 -24.88 33.36
N LEU A 72 13.70 -25.32 32.94
CA LEU A 72 14.61 -26.12 33.76
C LEU A 72 15.42 -25.24 34.74
N SER A 73 15.88 -25.84 35.84
CA SER A 73 16.79 -25.13 36.75
C SER A 73 18.17 -24.92 36.10
N VAL A 74 18.90 -23.92 36.57
CA VAL A 74 20.24 -23.60 36.05
C VAL A 74 21.22 -24.77 36.24
N GLN A 75 21.08 -25.52 37.33
CA GLN A 75 21.94 -26.68 37.62
C GLN A 75 21.61 -27.85 36.69
N ASP A 76 20.31 -28.14 36.52
CA ASP A 76 19.85 -29.22 35.64
C ASP A 76 20.22 -28.94 34.18
N PHE A 77 20.14 -27.67 33.74
CA PHE A 77 20.51 -27.28 32.38
C PHE A 77 22.00 -27.54 32.07
N ARG A 78 22.88 -27.43 33.08
CA ARG A 78 24.31 -27.73 32.94
C ARG A 78 24.58 -29.24 32.91
N GLY A 79 23.77 -30.04 33.59
CA GLY A 79 23.96 -31.49 33.68
C GLY A 79 23.30 -32.29 32.56
N THR A 80 22.19 -31.80 32.01
CA THR A 80 21.34 -32.58 31.09
C THR A 80 21.49 -32.14 29.64
N ASN A 81 21.45 -33.12 28.74
CA ASN A 81 21.28 -32.89 27.31
C ASN A 81 19.81 -33.16 26.97
N ILE A 82 19.06 -32.12 26.63
CA ILE A 82 17.64 -32.23 26.28
C ILE A 82 17.55 -32.54 24.79
N GLU A 83 16.86 -33.61 24.43
CA GLU A 83 16.65 -34.03 23.03
C GLU A 83 15.38 -33.44 22.41
N SER A 84 14.36 -33.11 23.21
CA SER A 84 13.14 -32.46 22.72
C SER A 84 13.48 -31.16 21.98
N GLU A 85 12.94 -31.00 20.78
CA GLU A 85 12.99 -29.80 19.97
C GLU A 85 11.73 -28.95 20.19
N ALA A 86 11.78 -27.70 19.75
CA ALA A 86 10.64 -26.77 19.77
C ALA A 86 10.37 -26.25 18.36
N ASP A 87 9.10 -25.90 18.10
CA ASP A 87 8.72 -25.33 16.82
C ASP A 87 9.21 -23.88 16.66
N PRO A 88 9.55 -23.45 15.43
CA PRO A 88 9.95 -22.07 15.18
C PRO A 88 8.79 -21.11 15.49
N PRO A 89 9.03 -19.91 16.05
CA PRO A 89 7.90 -19.06 16.47
C PRO A 89 7.07 -18.43 15.34
N SER A 90 7.44 -18.62 14.07
CA SER A 90 6.54 -18.35 12.94
C SER A 90 5.37 -19.33 12.90
N PHE A 91 5.61 -20.58 13.25
CA PHE A 91 4.62 -21.66 13.24
C PHE A 91 3.59 -21.50 14.36
N THR A 92 4.06 -21.19 15.57
CA THR A 92 3.19 -21.07 16.75
C THR A 92 2.23 -19.88 16.65
N LYS A 93 2.67 -18.77 16.06
CA LYS A 93 1.82 -17.58 15.87
C LYS A 93 0.67 -17.81 14.90
N HIS A 94 0.95 -18.44 13.76
CA HIS A 94 -0.08 -18.72 12.77
C HIS A 94 -1.13 -19.68 13.33
N ARG A 95 -0.69 -20.77 13.97
CA ARG A 95 -1.58 -21.76 14.58
C ARG A 95 -2.43 -21.16 15.70
N ALA A 96 -1.84 -20.32 16.56
CA ALA A 96 -2.61 -19.66 17.63
C ALA A 96 -3.59 -18.60 17.10
N ALA A 97 -3.32 -18.00 15.93
CA ALA A 97 -4.26 -17.08 15.28
C ALA A 97 -5.40 -17.86 14.61
N GLU A 98 -5.08 -18.97 13.94
CA GLU A 98 -6.02 -19.88 13.32
C GLU A 98 -6.99 -20.49 14.34
N GLU A 99 -6.47 -20.97 15.49
CA GLU A 99 -7.29 -21.51 16.58
C GLU A 99 -8.27 -20.46 17.13
N LYS A 100 -7.82 -19.22 17.32
CA LYS A 100 -8.71 -18.12 17.73
C LYS A 100 -9.79 -17.79 16.70
N MET A 101 -9.45 -17.84 15.40
CA MET A 101 -10.44 -17.62 14.34
C MET A 101 -11.49 -18.73 14.34
N TYR A 102 -11.09 -19.98 14.57
CA TYR A 102 -12.03 -21.09 14.72
C TYR A 102 -12.93 -20.92 15.95
N GLU A 103 -12.37 -20.57 17.10
CA GLU A 103 -13.16 -20.27 18.31
C GLU A 103 -14.15 -19.13 18.08
N GLU A 104 -13.76 -18.08 17.36
CA GLU A 104 -14.64 -16.95 17.01
C GLU A 104 -15.75 -17.37 16.03
N LEU A 105 -15.42 -18.20 15.03
CA LEU A 105 -16.41 -18.75 14.10
C LEU A 105 -17.40 -19.68 14.80
N GLU A 106 -16.93 -20.53 15.71
CA GLU A 106 -17.79 -21.41 16.53
C GLU A 106 -18.73 -20.57 17.41
N ALA A 107 -18.21 -19.51 18.04
CA ALA A 107 -19.02 -18.59 18.82
C ALA A 107 -20.08 -17.86 17.96
N LEU A 108 -19.75 -17.48 16.72
CA LEU A 108 -20.70 -16.89 15.77
C LEU A 108 -21.75 -17.92 15.29
N GLU A 109 -21.35 -19.16 15.06
CA GLU A 109 -22.25 -20.23 14.64
C GLU A 109 -23.23 -20.60 15.77
N ASP A 110 -22.77 -20.64 17.01
CA ASP A 110 -23.61 -20.81 18.20
C ASP A 110 -24.56 -19.61 18.40
N ALA A 111 -24.10 -18.38 18.17
CA ALA A 111 -24.94 -17.19 18.23
C ALA A 111 -26.04 -17.19 17.15
N LYS A 112 -25.69 -17.60 15.92
CA LYS A 112 -26.66 -17.82 14.82
C LYS A 112 -27.68 -18.89 15.19
N ARG A 113 -27.23 -20.01 15.77
CA ARG A 113 -28.10 -21.11 16.21
C ARG A 113 -29.03 -20.70 17.35
N ALA A 114 -28.59 -19.78 18.20
CA ALA A 114 -29.40 -19.18 19.27
C ALA A 114 -30.38 -18.09 18.77
N GLY A 115 -30.41 -17.79 17.47
CA GLY A 115 -31.35 -16.83 16.87
C GLY A 115 -31.06 -15.36 17.19
N GLN A 116 -29.84 -15.03 17.60
CA GLN A 116 -29.40 -13.63 17.73
C GLN A 116 -29.23 -13.02 16.33
N PRO A 117 -29.67 -11.77 16.08
CA PRO A 117 -29.45 -11.12 14.79
C PRO A 117 -27.95 -10.94 14.53
N GLU A 118 -27.52 -11.17 13.29
CA GLU A 118 -26.16 -10.85 12.83
C GLU A 118 -25.76 -9.44 13.32
N PRO A 119 -24.52 -9.21 13.75
CA PRO A 119 -24.06 -7.87 14.03
C PRO A 119 -24.04 -7.09 12.72
N THR A 120 -25.14 -6.37 12.43
CA THR A 120 -25.13 -5.33 11.43
C THR A 120 -24.04 -4.32 11.82
N ASN A 121 -23.32 -3.78 10.83
CA ASN A 121 -22.37 -2.69 11.04
C ASN A 121 -23.14 -1.42 11.45
N LYS A 122 -23.67 -1.39 12.67
CA LYS A 122 -24.49 -0.30 13.24
C LYS A 122 -23.79 1.05 13.21
N LEU A 123 -22.45 1.04 13.16
CA LEU A 123 -21.61 2.24 13.10
C LEU A 123 -21.72 3.00 11.76
N LEU A 124 -22.16 2.39 10.67
CA LEU A 124 -22.28 3.08 9.37
C LEU A 124 -23.69 3.66 9.14
N ASP A 125 -24.73 3.00 9.65
CA ASP A 125 -26.12 3.44 9.42
C ASP A 125 -26.52 4.65 10.27
N GLU A 126 -26.04 4.76 11.53
CA GLU A 126 -26.37 5.90 12.41
C GLU A 126 -25.74 7.22 11.91
N ASP A 127 -24.50 7.18 11.42
CA ASP A 127 -23.80 8.35 10.90
C ASP A 127 -24.40 8.82 9.56
N VAL A 128 -24.82 7.90 8.71
CA VAL A 128 -25.51 8.23 7.45
C VAL A 128 -26.89 8.82 7.72
N GLN A 129 -27.63 8.29 8.71
CA GLN A 129 -28.96 8.79 9.05
C GLN A 129 -28.92 10.20 9.65
N THR A 130 -27.93 10.49 10.49
CA THR A 130 -27.76 11.83 11.08
C THR A 130 -27.39 12.90 10.05
N LEU A 131 -26.59 12.54 9.04
CA LEU A 131 -26.27 13.41 7.90
C LEU A 131 -27.50 13.69 7.02
N ILE A 132 -28.36 12.69 6.78
CA ILE A 132 -29.60 12.87 6.02
C ILE A 132 -30.56 13.82 6.77
N ASP A 133 -30.69 13.66 8.09
CA ASP A 133 -31.53 14.50 8.96
C ASP A 133 -31.05 15.95 9.06
N GLU A 134 -29.74 16.20 9.00
CA GLU A 134 -29.17 17.55 9.02
C GLU A 134 -29.40 18.27 7.68
N VAL A 135 -29.30 17.55 6.56
CA VAL A 135 -29.55 18.08 5.21
C VAL A 135 -31.04 18.38 4.98
N THR A 136 -31.95 17.50 5.41
CA THR A 136 -33.41 17.73 5.31
C THR A 136 -33.88 18.91 6.15
N ARG A 137 -33.26 19.18 7.32
CA ARG A 137 -33.54 20.40 8.10
C ARG A 137 -33.15 21.66 7.35
N GLY A 138 -31.99 21.66 6.69
CA GLY A 138 -31.53 22.78 5.85
C GLY A 138 -32.45 23.07 4.64
N GLU A 139 -33.11 22.05 4.09
CA GLU A 139 -34.07 22.22 3.00
C GLU A 139 -35.36 22.93 3.46
N THR A 140 -35.87 22.63 4.67
CA THR A 140 -37.07 23.32 5.21
C THR A 140 -36.85 24.83 5.45
N ASP A 141 -35.61 25.23 5.71
CA ASP A 141 -35.22 26.64 5.90
C ASP A 141 -35.01 27.37 4.56
N ILE A 142 -34.58 26.65 3.52
CA ILE A 142 -34.43 27.20 2.16
C ILE A 142 -35.80 27.30 1.46
N GLU A 143 -36.68 26.29 1.58
CA GLU A 143 -38.02 26.32 0.97
C GLU A 143 -38.92 27.41 1.56
N LYS A 144 -38.79 27.73 2.86
CA LYS A 144 -39.46 28.89 3.48
C LYS A 144 -38.97 30.23 2.90
N SER A 145 -37.70 30.32 2.50
CA SER A 145 -37.10 31.54 1.96
C SER A 145 -37.43 31.79 0.48
N LEU A 146 -37.65 30.73 -0.31
CA LEU A 146 -37.98 30.85 -1.73
C LEU A 146 -39.50 31.04 -2.00
N ASN A 147 -40.38 30.54 -1.13
CA ASN A 147 -41.84 30.64 -1.37
C ASN A 147 -42.44 32.04 -1.09
N GLU A 148 -41.65 33.00 -0.59
CA GLU A 148 -42.06 34.40 -0.40
C GLU A 148 -41.64 35.30 -1.58
N SER A 149 -40.88 34.80 -2.55
CA SER A 149 -40.36 35.57 -3.68
C SER A 149 -40.79 35.03 -5.05
N VAL A 150 -42.03 35.40 -5.44
CA VAL A 150 -42.53 35.58 -6.82
C VAL A 150 -43.04 34.32 -7.59
N PRO A 151 -44.24 34.42 -8.23
CA PRO A 151 -44.97 33.30 -8.85
C PRO A 151 -44.50 32.81 -10.23
N ARG A 152 -44.87 31.54 -10.49
CA ARG A 152 -44.82 30.74 -11.72
C ARG A 152 -45.19 31.51 -13.01
N GLU A 153 -44.40 31.33 -14.08
CA GLU A 153 -44.93 31.09 -15.45
C GLU A 153 -43.91 30.39 -16.39
N ILE A 154 -44.43 29.33 -17.06
CA ILE A 154 -44.20 28.83 -18.43
C ILE A 154 -42.93 28.01 -18.76
N ILE A 155 -43.22 26.73 -19.03
CA ILE A 155 -42.42 25.70 -19.70
C ILE A 155 -42.47 25.95 -21.22
N SER A 156 -41.34 25.87 -21.93
CA SER A 156 -41.33 25.56 -23.37
C SER A 156 -40.11 24.75 -23.78
N SER A 157 -40.41 23.69 -24.51
CA SER A 157 -39.61 22.55 -24.93
C SER A 157 -38.66 22.86 -26.09
N THR A 158 -37.53 22.15 -26.18
CA THR A 158 -36.95 21.71 -27.47
C THR A 158 -36.09 20.45 -27.28
N ASN A 159 -36.55 19.33 -27.87
CA ASN A 159 -35.80 18.09 -28.09
C ASN A 159 -34.94 18.21 -29.35
N ILE A 160 -33.73 17.64 -29.34
CA ILE A 160 -32.89 17.44 -30.54
C ILE A 160 -32.35 16.01 -30.52
N SER A 161 -32.77 15.19 -31.48
CA SER A 161 -32.22 13.85 -31.76
C SER A 161 -30.96 13.95 -32.63
N PRO A 162 -29.97 13.04 -32.50
CA PRO A 162 -28.94 12.87 -33.51
C PRO A 162 -29.17 11.59 -34.34
N THR A 163 -29.18 11.78 -35.65
CA THR A 163 -29.21 10.76 -36.71
C THR A 163 -27.83 10.14 -36.92
N GLY A 164 -27.79 8.82 -37.13
CA GLY A 164 -26.59 8.04 -37.37
C GLY A 164 -26.04 8.12 -38.80
N THR A 165 -24.77 7.75 -38.96
CA THR A 165 -24.18 7.36 -40.25
C THR A 165 -23.19 6.21 -40.07
N ASN A 166 -23.41 5.15 -40.86
CA ASN A 166 -22.61 3.93 -40.98
C ASN A 166 -21.32 4.15 -41.77
N GLY A 167 -20.28 3.35 -41.46
CA GLY A 167 -19.07 3.25 -42.27
C GLY A 167 -18.29 1.96 -42.02
N ASN A 168 -18.65 0.90 -42.75
CA ASN A 168 -17.87 -0.34 -42.88
C ASN A 168 -16.48 -0.08 -43.47
N SER A 169 -15.42 -0.67 -42.88
CA SER A 169 -14.32 -1.29 -43.64
C SER A 169 -13.40 -2.12 -42.74
N SER A 170 -13.32 -3.43 -42.99
CA SER A 170 -12.16 -4.25 -42.63
C SER A 170 -11.19 -4.31 -43.82
N PRO A 171 -9.89 -4.53 -43.61
CA PRO A 171 -9.35 -5.83 -44.03
C PRO A 171 -8.14 -6.39 -43.24
N MET A 172 -8.14 -7.74 -43.20
CA MET A 172 -7.04 -8.69 -43.43
C MET A 172 -5.96 -8.99 -42.36
N SER A 173 -5.94 -10.30 -42.06
CA SER A 173 -5.10 -11.06 -41.15
C SER A 173 -3.84 -11.59 -41.84
N SER A 174 -2.69 -11.53 -41.17
CA SER A 174 -1.44 -12.18 -41.62
C SER A 174 -0.56 -12.70 -40.48
N SER A 175 -1.13 -13.20 -39.37
CA SER A 175 -0.38 -13.64 -38.17
C SER A 175 -0.32 -15.16 -37.93
N SER A 176 -0.69 -16.00 -38.91
CA SER A 176 -0.76 -17.45 -38.71
C SER A 176 0.61 -18.12 -38.52
N THR A 177 1.67 -17.61 -39.15
CA THR A 177 2.99 -18.27 -39.16
C THR A 177 3.77 -18.10 -37.85
N THR A 178 3.65 -16.95 -37.17
CA THR A 178 4.42 -16.67 -35.95
C THR A 178 3.85 -17.37 -34.72
N LYS A 179 2.55 -17.63 -34.69
CA LYS A 179 1.88 -18.40 -33.62
C LYS A 179 2.34 -19.87 -33.60
N SER A 180 2.54 -20.47 -34.78
CA SER A 180 2.96 -21.88 -34.94
C SER A 180 4.37 -22.14 -34.41
N ILE A 181 5.29 -21.19 -34.59
CA ILE A 181 6.67 -21.30 -34.12
C ILE A 181 6.75 -21.17 -32.59
N VAL A 182 5.95 -20.28 -32.00
CA VAL A 182 5.89 -20.11 -30.55
C VAL A 182 5.27 -21.35 -29.88
N ASP A 183 4.21 -21.92 -30.46
CA ASP A 183 3.55 -23.12 -29.94
C ASP A 183 4.46 -24.37 -29.98
N SER A 184 5.30 -24.48 -31.02
CA SER A 184 6.28 -25.57 -31.16
C SER A 184 7.53 -25.42 -30.29
N ILE A 185 7.80 -24.21 -29.78
CA ILE A 185 8.83 -23.97 -28.75
C ILE A 185 8.30 -24.32 -27.35
N LEU A 186 7.05 -23.95 -27.04
CA LEU A 186 6.43 -24.27 -25.75
C LEU A 186 6.25 -25.78 -25.53
N ARG A 187 5.88 -26.54 -26.57
CA ARG A 187 5.65 -27.99 -26.46
C ARG A 187 6.90 -28.83 -26.17
N ARG A 188 8.11 -28.31 -26.41
CA ARG A 188 9.36 -29.07 -26.23
C ARG A 188 9.85 -29.17 -24.78
N HIS A 189 9.26 -28.42 -23.84
CA HIS A 189 9.73 -28.37 -22.46
C HIS A 189 8.66 -28.66 -21.39
N LEU A 190 7.54 -29.28 -21.77
CA LEU A 190 6.50 -29.67 -20.80
C LEU A 190 6.54 -31.17 -20.51
N HIS A 191 6.82 -31.50 -19.25
CA HIS A 191 6.74 -32.87 -18.73
C HIS A 191 5.27 -33.34 -18.78
N PRO A 192 4.97 -34.57 -19.23
CA PRO A 192 3.60 -35.02 -19.55
C PRO A 192 2.61 -35.05 -18.37
N GLU A 193 3.08 -34.92 -17.13
CA GLU A 193 2.24 -34.97 -15.91
C GLU A 193 2.04 -33.64 -15.18
N VAL A 194 2.58 -32.53 -15.70
CA VAL A 194 2.28 -31.21 -15.12
C VAL A 194 1.12 -30.60 -15.91
N PRO A 195 -0.09 -30.47 -15.33
CA PRO A 195 -1.19 -29.81 -16.03
C PRO A 195 -0.75 -28.40 -16.42
N VAL A 196 -0.91 -28.06 -17.70
CA VAL A 196 -0.69 -26.70 -18.20
C VAL A 196 -1.59 -25.79 -17.37
N ILE A 197 -1.00 -24.93 -16.55
CA ILE A 197 -1.78 -24.03 -15.69
C ILE A 197 -2.58 -23.09 -16.60
N GLN A 198 -3.90 -23.16 -16.46
CA GLN A 198 -4.91 -22.58 -17.35
C GLN A 198 -4.87 -21.06 -17.51
N TRP A 199 -4.03 -20.33 -16.74
CA TRP A 199 -3.92 -18.87 -16.87
C TRP A 199 -3.47 -18.41 -18.27
N ALA A 200 -2.80 -19.28 -19.03
CA ALA A 200 -2.29 -18.97 -20.37
C ALA A 200 -3.30 -19.23 -21.50
N THR A 201 -4.44 -19.87 -21.22
CA THR A 201 -5.53 -20.02 -22.20
C THR A 201 -6.73 -19.26 -21.64
N PRO A 202 -7.14 -18.13 -22.23
CA PRO A 202 -8.40 -17.52 -21.81
C PRO A 202 -9.48 -18.59 -21.92
N PRO A 203 -10.33 -18.76 -20.87
CA PRO A 203 -11.35 -19.79 -20.90
C PRO A 203 -12.20 -19.56 -22.15
N SER A 204 -12.16 -20.51 -23.10
CA SER A 204 -12.88 -20.51 -24.37
C SER A 204 -14.42 -20.43 -24.24
N GLN A 205 -14.92 -20.20 -23.03
CA GLN A 205 -16.33 -20.10 -22.68
C GLN A 205 -16.84 -18.66 -22.67
N VAL A 206 -15.97 -17.65 -22.64
CA VAL A 206 -16.37 -16.24 -22.69
C VAL A 206 -16.41 -15.78 -24.15
N ASN A 207 -17.47 -15.09 -24.54
CA ASN A 207 -17.63 -14.58 -25.90
C ASN A 207 -16.70 -13.38 -26.12
N ASP A 208 -15.77 -13.46 -27.08
CA ASP A 208 -14.78 -12.39 -27.37
C ASP A 208 -15.36 -11.26 -28.26
N HIS A 209 -16.68 -11.21 -28.46
CA HIS A 209 -17.31 -10.23 -29.33
C HIS A 209 -17.33 -8.83 -28.66
N PRO A 210 -16.76 -7.78 -29.29
CA PRO A 210 -16.46 -6.50 -28.62
C PRO A 210 -17.70 -5.66 -28.22
N GLU A 211 -18.87 -5.98 -28.76
CA GLU A 211 -20.13 -5.26 -28.53
C GLU A 211 -21.19 -6.15 -27.83
N ASP A 212 -20.88 -7.43 -27.58
CA ASP A 212 -21.81 -8.35 -26.92
C ASP A 212 -21.35 -8.56 -25.48
N LEU A 213 -22.07 -7.93 -24.54
CA LEU A 213 -21.83 -8.00 -23.09
C LEU A 213 -23.00 -8.68 -22.37
N SER A 214 -23.86 -9.39 -23.10
CA SER A 214 -25.07 -10.04 -22.57
C SER A 214 -24.77 -11.23 -21.64
N ASP A 215 -23.52 -11.70 -21.60
CA ASP A 215 -23.04 -12.71 -20.66
C ASP A 215 -22.79 -12.17 -19.25
N VAL A 216 -22.92 -10.85 -19.07
CA VAL A 216 -22.71 -10.12 -17.81
C VAL A 216 -24.01 -9.53 -17.25
N ASP A 217 -25.15 -9.74 -17.90
CA ASP A 217 -26.46 -9.32 -17.39
C ASP A 217 -26.90 -10.25 -16.23
N ASP A 218 -26.51 -9.94 -14.99
CA ASP A 218 -26.89 -10.64 -13.75
C ASP A 218 -27.60 -9.69 -12.76
N ASP A 219 -28.47 -10.23 -11.90
CA ASP A 219 -29.29 -9.48 -10.93
C ASP A 219 -28.42 -8.64 -9.97
N GLU A 220 -27.17 -9.06 -9.71
CA GLU A 220 -26.19 -8.28 -8.93
C GLU A 220 -25.86 -6.94 -9.60
N ILE A 221 -25.74 -6.92 -10.93
CA ILE A 221 -25.33 -5.71 -11.67
C ILE A 221 -26.46 -4.72 -11.78
N ASP A 222 -27.69 -5.20 -11.97
CA ASP A 222 -28.88 -4.36 -11.94
C ASP A 222 -29.05 -3.67 -10.57
N SER A 223 -28.64 -4.34 -9.48
CA SER A 223 -28.67 -3.76 -8.14
C SER A 223 -27.65 -2.63 -7.90
N PHE A 224 -26.61 -2.48 -8.76
CA PHE A 224 -25.65 -1.38 -8.64
C PHE A 224 -26.20 -0.04 -9.15
N VAL A 225 -27.23 -0.07 -10.00
CA VAL A 225 -27.88 1.15 -10.47
C VAL A 225 -28.83 1.63 -9.38
N LEU A 226 -28.48 2.76 -8.76
CA LEU A 226 -29.30 3.37 -7.72
C LEU A 226 -30.67 3.78 -8.24
N ASN A 227 -31.67 3.70 -7.36
CA ASN A 227 -32.98 4.25 -7.62
C ASN A 227 -32.92 5.78 -7.79
N PRO A 228 -33.82 6.40 -8.58
CA PRO A 228 -33.81 7.86 -8.79
C PRO A 228 -33.83 8.69 -7.50
N GLU A 229 -34.52 8.21 -6.46
CA GLU A 229 -34.57 8.82 -5.13
C GLU A 229 -33.21 8.77 -4.41
N GLU A 230 -32.52 7.62 -4.45
CA GLU A 230 -31.19 7.46 -3.87
C GLU A 230 -30.14 8.28 -4.61
N VAL A 231 -30.28 8.41 -5.94
CA VAL A 231 -29.44 9.29 -6.76
C VAL A 231 -29.60 10.74 -6.31
N GLU A 232 -30.83 11.20 -6.05
CA GLU A 232 -31.07 12.56 -5.56
C GLU A 232 -30.41 12.78 -4.19
N ILE A 233 -30.61 11.88 -3.24
CA ILE A 233 -30.02 11.98 -1.90
C ILE A 233 -28.49 11.97 -1.97
N LYS A 234 -27.89 11.02 -2.71
CA LYS A 234 -26.42 10.95 -2.84
C LYS A 234 -25.86 12.15 -3.59
N SER A 235 -26.52 12.61 -4.66
CA SER A 235 -26.12 13.82 -5.38
C SER A 235 -26.19 15.04 -4.47
N ARG A 236 -27.25 15.16 -3.66
CA ARG A 236 -27.42 16.25 -2.69
C ARG A 236 -26.28 16.27 -1.68
N VAL A 237 -26.00 15.14 -1.02
CA VAL A 237 -24.91 15.01 -0.04
C VAL A 237 -23.55 15.31 -0.69
N TRP A 238 -23.32 14.84 -1.90
CA TRP A 238 -22.09 15.12 -2.62
C TRP A 238 -21.95 16.60 -2.97
N MET A 239 -23.03 17.25 -3.45
CA MET A 239 -23.03 18.66 -3.79
C MET A 239 -22.84 19.55 -2.55
N THR A 240 -23.41 19.20 -1.40
CA THR A 240 -23.24 19.97 -0.15
C THR A 240 -21.81 19.84 0.37
N LEU A 241 -21.27 18.62 0.44
CA LEU A 241 -19.91 18.37 0.93
C LEU A 241 -18.84 18.95 0.00
N ASN A 242 -19.05 18.87 -1.32
CA ASN A 242 -18.09 19.36 -2.31
C ASN A 242 -18.42 20.77 -2.82
N ARG A 243 -19.36 21.48 -2.19
CA ARG A 243 -19.82 22.80 -2.61
C ARG A 243 -18.66 23.77 -2.84
N ASP A 244 -17.75 23.85 -1.88
CA ASP A 244 -16.63 24.78 -1.92
C ASP A 244 -15.64 24.43 -3.03
N TYR A 245 -15.45 23.13 -3.30
CA TYR A 245 -14.62 22.68 -4.41
C TYR A 245 -15.23 23.08 -5.77
N ILE A 246 -16.53 22.88 -5.95
CA ILE A 246 -17.24 23.23 -7.20
C ILE A 246 -17.18 24.75 -7.43
N LEU A 247 -17.46 25.56 -6.41
CA LEU A 247 -17.36 27.01 -6.48
C LEU A 247 -15.93 27.48 -6.79
N GLU A 248 -14.92 26.84 -6.19
CA GLU A 248 -13.53 27.19 -6.46
C GLU A 248 -13.10 26.79 -7.88
N GLN A 249 -13.60 25.67 -8.42
CA GLN A 249 -13.38 25.29 -9.82
C GLN A 249 -14.05 26.28 -10.78
N GLU A 250 -15.29 26.70 -10.49
CA GLU A 250 -16.00 27.70 -11.28
C GLU A 250 -15.29 29.06 -11.22
N ARG A 251 -14.87 29.48 -10.02
CA ARG A 251 -14.08 30.71 -9.82
C ARG A 251 -12.78 30.67 -10.60
N LYS A 252 -12.08 29.54 -10.60
CA LYS A 252 -10.86 29.36 -11.41
C LYS A 252 -11.17 29.44 -12.90
N ARG A 253 -12.27 28.82 -13.36
CA ARG A 253 -12.70 28.87 -14.76
C ARG A 253 -13.02 30.29 -15.20
N LEU A 254 -13.84 31.02 -14.44
CA LEU A 254 -14.18 32.43 -14.69
C LEU A 254 -12.94 33.34 -14.66
N LYS A 255 -12.02 33.10 -13.72
CA LYS A 255 -10.75 33.84 -13.65
C LYS A 255 -9.90 33.60 -14.89
N MET A 256 -9.78 32.35 -15.35
CA MET A 256 -9.05 32.04 -16.59
C MET A 256 -9.71 32.69 -17.80
N GLU A 257 -11.04 32.66 -17.89
CA GLU A 257 -11.80 33.30 -18.97
C GLU A 257 -11.59 34.83 -18.97
N ALA A 258 -11.61 35.47 -17.80
CA ALA A 258 -11.30 36.89 -17.65
C ALA A 258 -9.84 37.22 -18.00
N GLU A 259 -8.87 36.38 -17.63
CA GLU A 259 -7.46 36.55 -18.01
C GLU A 259 -7.24 36.37 -19.52
N ILE A 260 -7.99 35.48 -20.16
CA ILE A 260 -7.98 35.30 -21.63
C ILE A 260 -8.61 36.52 -22.31
N ALA A 261 -9.77 36.98 -21.84
CA ALA A 261 -10.44 38.17 -22.35
C ALA A 261 -9.59 39.44 -22.20
N ASN A 262 -8.85 39.55 -21.08
CA ASN A 262 -7.92 40.65 -20.82
C ASN A 262 -6.53 40.45 -21.48
N GLY A 263 -6.31 39.36 -22.22
CA GLY A 263 -5.06 39.07 -22.94
C GLY A 263 -3.83 38.80 -22.06
N THR A 264 -4.02 38.55 -20.76
CA THR A 264 -2.93 38.34 -19.78
C THR A 264 -2.69 36.87 -19.42
N TYR A 265 -3.50 35.95 -19.95
CA TYR A 265 -3.40 34.52 -19.67
C TYR A 265 -2.04 33.92 -20.08
N LYS A 266 -1.37 33.24 -19.13
CA LYS A 266 -0.13 32.50 -19.37
C LYS A 266 -0.34 31.02 -19.05
N ALA A 267 -0.29 30.17 -20.07
CA ALA A 267 -0.39 28.73 -19.89
C ALA A 267 0.74 28.19 -18.98
N PRO A 268 0.45 27.29 -18.03
CA PRO A 268 1.46 26.73 -17.14
C PRO A 268 2.49 25.92 -17.95
N ARG A 269 3.76 26.32 -17.87
CA ARG A 269 4.85 25.62 -18.58
C ARG A 269 5.14 24.28 -17.89
N LYS A 270 5.05 23.17 -18.64
CA LYS A 270 5.49 21.86 -18.17
C LYS A 270 6.99 21.91 -17.85
N ARG A 271 7.36 21.60 -16.61
CA ARG A 271 8.76 21.45 -16.21
C ARG A 271 9.35 20.29 -17.00
N ARG A 272 10.29 20.57 -17.91
CA ARG A 272 11.04 19.52 -18.63
C ARG A 272 11.81 18.71 -17.59
N ARG A 273 11.54 17.41 -17.51
CA ARG A 273 12.35 16.48 -16.72
C ARG A 273 13.75 16.45 -17.36
N HIS A 274 14.77 16.87 -16.60
CA HIS A 274 16.15 16.82 -17.06
C HIS A 274 16.59 15.35 -17.06
N LYS A 275 16.93 14.79 -18.22
CA LYS A 275 17.59 13.47 -18.27
C LYS A 275 18.98 13.60 -17.61
N PRO A 276 19.42 12.62 -16.80
CA PRO A 276 20.80 12.57 -16.34
C PRO A 276 21.72 12.50 -17.56
N LYS A 277 22.84 13.24 -17.50
CA LYS A 277 23.81 13.33 -18.59
C LYS A 277 24.91 12.31 -18.31
N ASP A 278 25.15 11.39 -19.23
CA ASP A 278 26.16 10.34 -19.08
C ASP A 278 27.59 10.89 -19.09
N SER A 279 28.53 10.12 -18.53
CA SER A 279 29.96 10.46 -18.38
C SER A 279 30.72 10.67 -19.70
N SER A 280 30.11 10.35 -20.84
CA SER A 280 30.66 10.51 -22.18
C SER A 280 30.28 11.83 -22.87
N SER A 281 29.50 12.70 -22.21
CA SER A 281 29.08 13.98 -22.80
C SER A 281 30.25 14.99 -22.81
N GLU A 282 30.64 15.48 -23.99
CA GLU A 282 31.68 16.51 -24.12
C GLU A 282 31.35 17.74 -23.25
N GLY A 283 32.32 18.13 -22.41
CA GLY A 283 32.19 19.22 -21.45
C GLY A 283 32.05 18.79 -19.98
N LEU A 284 32.18 17.49 -19.66
CA LEU A 284 32.35 17.08 -18.26
C LEU A 284 33.77 17.40 -17.76
N PRO A 285 33.89 18.09 -16.61
CA PRO A 285 35.17 18.30 -15.94
C PRO A 285 35.78 16.97 -15.49
N LYS A 286 37.08 16.78 -15.74
CA LYS A 286 37.76 15.48 -15.58
C LYS A 286 38.15 15.19 -14.13
N ASP A 287 38.22 16.25 -13.30
CA ASP A 287 38.59 16.16 -11.90
C ASP A 287 37.47 16.68 -10.99
N ALA A 288 37.38 16.15 -9.76
CA ALA A 288 36.38 16.56 -8.78
C ALA A 288 36.51 18.05 -8.40
N SER A 289 37.74 18.57 -8.42
CA SER A 289 38.07 19.98 -8.20
C SER A 289 37.56 20.88 -9.33
N GLU A 290 37.67 20.42 -10.58
CA GLU A 290 37.22 21.14 -11.76
C GLU A 290 35.68 21.14 -11.86
N SER A 291 35.05 20.03 -11.47
CA SER A 291 33.58 19.89 -11.43
C SER A 291 32.91 20.81 -10.43
N THR A 292 33.48 20.89 -9.23
CA THR A 292 32.99 21.79 -8.19
C THR A 292 33.17 23.25 -8.59
N LYS A 293 34.30 23.62 -9.22
CA LYS A 293 34.55 24.97 -9.73
C LYS A 293 33.59 25.38 -10.84
N ALA A 294 33.34 24.50 -11.83
CA ALA A 294 32.37 24.76 -12.89
C ALA A 294 30.94 24.93 -12.35
N MET A 295 30.55 24.14 -11.34
CA MET A 295 29.24 24.27 -10.69
C MET A 295 29.07 25.62 -9.96
N LEU A 296 30.12 26.07 -9.25
CA LEU A 296 30.13 27.36 -8.54
C LEU A 296 30.10 28.57 -9.49
N GLN A 297 30.60 28.42 -10.72
CA GLN A 297 30.56 29.47 -11.76
C GLN A 297 29.21 29.54 -12.48
N GLN A 298 28.54 28.40 -12.72
CA GLN A 298 27.23 28.38 -13.39
C GLN A 298 26.08 28.91 -12.54
N ARG A 299 26.21 28.87 -11.20
CA ARG A 299 25.24 29.46 -10.27
C ARG A 299 25.97 30.23 -9.19
N THR A 300 25.75 31.54 -9.12
CA THR A 300 26.17 32.33 -7.96
C THR A 300 25.35 31.89 -6.74
N PHE A 301 25.99 31.17 -5.83
CA PHE A 301 25.36 30.81 -4.55
C PHE A 301 25.38 32.01 -3.59
N SER A 302 24.89 31.82 -2.37
CA SER A 302 24.67 32.87 -1.37
C SER A 302 25.80 33.91 -1.28
N LYS A 303 25.44 35.19 -1.11
CA LYS A 303 26.39 36.30 -0.89
C LYS A 303 27.18 36.20 0.43
N LYS A 304 26.88 35.21 1.28
CA LYS A 304 27.51 35.00 2.59
C LYS A 304 28.74 34.07 2.55
N ILE A 305 29.16 33.62 1.38
CA ILE A 305 30.29 32.68 1.22
C ILE A 305 31.55 33.46 0.81
N ASN A 306 32.68 33.18 1.46
CA ASN A 306 33.97 33.75 1.08
C ASN A 306 34.58 32.96 -0.09
N TYR A 307 34.32 33.44 -1.31
CA TYR A 307 34.77 32.80 -2.56
C TYR A 307 36.30 32.72 -2.69
N ALA A 308 37.05 33.66 -2.10
CA ALA A 308 38.52 33.66 -2.13
C ALA A 308 39.13 32.49 -1.33
N ALA A 309 38.46 32.04 -0.26
CA ALA A 309 38.88 30.87 0.50
C ALA A 309 38.68 29.56 -0.28
N ILE A 310 37.62 29.49 -1.08
CA ILE A 310 37.31 28.33 -1.93
C ILE A 310 38.31 28.22 -3.08
N ASP A 311 38.72 29.33 -3.69
CA ASP A 311 39.74 29.32 -4.74
C ASP A 311 41.12 28.87 -4.24
N ASN A 312 41.46 29.16 -2.98
CA ASN A 312 42.71 28.68 -2.38
C ASN A 312 42.68 27.18 -2.07
N LEU A 313 41.51 26.58 -1.83
CA LEU A 313 41.37 25.14 -1.57
C LEU A 313 41.79 24.26 -2.76
N PHE A 314 41.71 24.80 -3.98
CA PHE A 314 42.03 24.08 -5.22
C PHE A 314 43.36 24.49 -5.87
N LYS A 315 44.17 25.34 -5.23
CA LYS A 315 45.54 25.61 -5.68
C LYS A 315 46.41 24.40 -5.35
N LYS A 316 46.91 23.73 -6.39
CA LYS A 316 47.89 22.66 -6.26
C LYS A 316 49.21 23.27 -5.80
N GLU A 317 49.67 22.96 -4.60
CA GLU A 317 51.06 23.25 -4.20
C GLU A 317 51.97 22.58 -5.25
N SER A 318 52.79 23.39 -5.91
CA SER A 318 53.77 22.93 -6.88
C SER A 318 55.02 22.42 -6.17
#